data_AF-A0A157ZHN9-F1
#
_entry.id   AF-A0A157ZHN9-F1
#
_cell.length_a   1.000
_cell.length_b   1.000
_cell.length_c   1.000
_cell.angle_alpha   90.00
_cell.angle_beta   90.00
_cell.angle_gamma   90.00
#
_symmetry.space_group_name_H-M   'P 1'
#
loop_
_entity.id
_entity.type
_entity.pdbx_description
1 polymer ?
#
loop_
_entity_poly.entity_id
_entity_poly.type
_entity_poly.pdbx_seq_one_letter_code
_entity_poly.pdbx_strand_id
1 'polypeptide(L)'
;MCNTIRRNLHADQAKPSLRSTVLICFGILLISSFRHPLLMMFVNDSDFTSLQETLAAQPGVRSFVIAHDDRIVFEHYRQDVDAQSLQDINSVTKTVVGLAVGAALRDGSLPPLDTPVCHLLPEMREYGFDRRVQRITLRHLLTMTSGFEWDQSVIDDCVLGPCERFAREGSRLRFVLSRPIAQPGIRHAQGGARAV
;
A
#
# COMPACT_ATOMS: atom_id res chain seq x y z
N MET A 1 -24.33 -9.25 12.48
CA MET A 1 -25.36 -8.31 12.95
C MET A 1 -24.72 -6.93 13.12
N CYS A 2 -24.78 -6.09 12.09
CA CYS A 2 -24.68 -4.63 12.21
C CYS A 2 -25.12 -4.00 10.88
N ASN A 3 -26.43 -3.78 10.79
CA ASN A 3 -27.05 -2.84 9.85
C ASN A 3 -26.91 -1.43 10.43
N THR A 4 -27.14 -0.42 9.58
CA THR A 4 -27.22 1.04 9.84
C THR A 4 -25.91 1.72 9.43
N ILE A 5 -25.83 2.39 8.28
CA ILE A 5 -26.36 3.74 8.07
C ILE A 5 -26.93 3.86 6.64
N ARG A 6 -28.26 3.86 6.54
CA ARG A 6 -29.02 4.38 5.39
C ARG A 6 -30.15 5.25 5.98
N ARG A 7 -29.95 6.57 6.02
CA ARG A 7 -31.01 7.59 6.19
C ARG A 7 -30.56 8.80 5.37
N ASN A 8 -31.16 8.96 4.21
CA ASN A 8 -32.27 9.89 3.95
C ASN A 8 -31.77 11.31 3.69
N LEU A 9 -31.76 11.71 2.43
CA LEU A 9 -31.98 13.09 2.01
C LEU A 9 -32.66 13.05 0.64
N HIS A 10 -34.00 12.99 0.69
CA HIS A 10 -34.86 13.50 -0.37
C HIS A 10 -35.80 14.53 0.25
N ALA A 11 -36.06 15.57 -0.54
CA ALA A 11 -37.02 16.66 -0.37
C ALA A 11 -36.50 17.91 0.36
N ASP A 12 -36.07 18.90 -0.42
CA ASP A 12 -36.78 20.19 -0.42
C ASP A 12 -36.72 20.86 -1.81
N GLN A 13 -37.81 21.53 -2.19
CA GLN A 13 -38.07 22.11 -3.51
C GLN A 13 -38.07 23.66 -3.45
N ALA A 14 -37.46 24.26 -4.47
CA ALA A 14 -37.76 25.59 -5.08
C ALA A 14 -37.35 26.91 -4.40
N LYS A 15 -36.46 27.69 -5.05
CA LYS A 15 -36.80 28.90 -5.87
C LYS A 15 -35.60 29.52 -6.62
N PRO A 16 -35.81 30.31 -7.69
CA PRO A 16 -34.80 30.60 -8.73
C PRO A 16 -34.27 32.06 -8.77
N SER A 17 -33.24 32.23 -9.62
CA SER A 17 -32.72 33.45 -10.27
C SER A 17 -31.76 34.36 -9.49
N LEU A 18 -30.54 34.53 -10.01
CA LEU A 18 -30.13 35.79 -10.63
C LEU A 18 -28.88 35.60 -11.50
N ARG A 19 -28.95 36.19 -12.70
CA ARG A 19 -27.94 36.18 -13.75
C ARG A 19 -26.78 37.09 -13.36
N SER A 20 -25.55 36.70 -13.69
CA SER A 20 -24.44 37.64 -13.90
C SER A 20 -23.51 37.07 -14.97
N THR A 21 -23.95 37.22 -16.23
CA THR A 21 -23.11 37.13 -17.41
C THR A 21 -22.51 38.51 -17.63
N VAL A 22 -21.19 38.63 -17.53
CA VAL A 22 -20.45 39.77 -18.09
C VAL A 22 -19.63 39.23 -19.25
N LEU A 23 -20.04 39.60 -20.46
CA LEU A 23 -19.34 39.41 -21.73
C LEU A 23 -19.16 40.81 -22.34
N ILE A 24 -18.14 40.96 -23.22
CA ILE A 24 -17.86 42.04 -24.21
C ILE A 24 -16.40 42.55 -23.97
N CYS A 25 -15.46 42.58 -24.92
CA CYS A 25 -15.49 42.29 -26.36
C CYS A 25 -14.09 41.97 -26.93
N PHE A 26 -14.14 41.49 -28.17
CA PHE A 26 -13.11 41.04 -29.11
C PHE A 26 -12.09 42.10 -29.62
N GLY A 27 -10.94 41.59 -30.09
CA GLY A 27 -10.11 42.14 -31.19
C GLY A 27 -8.69 42.56 -30.76
N ILE A 28 -7.56 42.23 -31.39
CA ILE A 28 -7.18 41.78 -32.75
C ILE A 28 -5.81 41.04 -32.65
N LEU A 29 -5.68 39.93 -33.40
CA LEU A 29 -4.50 39.27 -34.02
C LEU A 29 -3.06 39.49 -33.49
N LEU A 30 -2.37 38.42 -33.04
CA LEU A 30 -1.29 37.70 -33.78
C LEU A 30 -0.49 36.68 -32.92
N ILE A 31 -0.30 35.48 -33.49
CA ILE A 31 0.76 34.46 -33.24
C ILE A 31 0.50 33.39 -32.14
N SER A 32 -0.06 32.25 -32.60
CA SER A 32 0.29 30.83 -32.36
C SER A 32 0.80 30.36 -30.98
N SER A 33 0.38 29.25 -30.38
CA SER A 33 -0.49 28.15 -30.78
C SER A 33 -0.68 27.26 -29.53
N PHE A 34 -1.86 26.64 -29.41
CA PHE A 34 -2.16 25.50 -28.52
C PHE A 34 -2.26 25.75 -27.00
N ARG A 35 -3.43 26.24 -26.57
CA ARG A 35 -4.04 25.85 -25.30
C ARG A 35 -5.18 24.89 -25.59
N HIS A 36 -4.99 23.61 -25.27
CA HIS A 36 -6.01 22.59 -25.35
C HIS A 36 -7.22 22.94 -24.47
N PRO A 37 -8.46 22.64 -24.91
CA PRO A 37 -9.61 22.69 -24.04
C PRO A 37 -9.45 21.62 -22.95
N LEU A 38 -9.67 22.01 -21.70
CA LEU A 38 -9.93 21.07 -20.62
C LEU A 38 -11.20 20.31 -20.99
N LEU A 39 -10.99 19.13 -21.58
CA LEU A 39 -11.98 18.10 -21.69
C LEU A 39 -12.33 17.69 -20.25
N MET A 40 -13.44 18.19 -19.72
CA MET A 40 -14.16 17.43 -18.70
C MET A 40 -14.57 16.14 -19.40
N MET A 41 -13.72 15.12 -19.31
CA MET A 41 -14.06 13.77 -19.72
C MET A 41 -15.09 13.30 -18.70
N PHE A 42 -16.37 13.46 -19.02
CA PHE A 42 -17.40 12.64 -18.43
C PHE A 42 -17.03 11.20 -18.81
N VAL A 43 -16.49 10.47 -17.85
CA VAL A 43 -16.27 9.04 -18.00
C VAL A 43 -17.65 8.41 -18.15
N ASN A 44 -18.02 8.05 -19.37
CA ASN A 44 -19.24 7.31 -19.66
C ASN A 44 -18.97 5.82 -19.40
N ASP A 45 -20.01 5.04 -19.09
CA ASP A 45 -19.89 3.58 -18.93
C ASP A 45 -19.29 2.88 -20.17
N SER A 46 -19.41 3.50 -21.35
CA SER A 46 -18.78 3.04 -22.60
C SER A 46 -17.26 3.18 -22.63
N ASP A 47 -16.66 4.01 -21.77
CA ASP A 47 -15.22 4.29 -21.80
C ASP A 47 -14.39 3.13 -21.21
N PHE A 48 -15.03 2.28 -20.41
CA PHE A 48 -14.38 1.11 -19.80
C PHE A 48 -14.76 -0.22 -20.44
N THR A 49 -15.53 -0.25 -21.53
CA THR A 49 -15.92 -1.53 -22.16
C THR A 49 -14.72 -2.35 -22.57
N SER A 50 -13.73 -1.74 -23.24
CA SER A 50 -12.49 -2.43 -23.64
C SER A 50 -11.66 -2.89 -22.44
N LEU A 51 -11.64 -2.12 -21.34
CA LEU A 51 -10.98 -2.49 -20.09
C LEU A 51 -11.68 -3.68 -19.44
N GLN A 52 -13.01 -3.68 -19.39
CA GLN A 52 -13.80 -4.77 -18.85
C GLN A 52 -13.60 -6.07 -19.63
N GLU A 53 -13.61 -6.00 -20.96
CA GLU A 53 -13.31 -7.15 -21.83
C GLU A 53 -11.90 -7.68 -21.61
N THR A 54 -10.91 -6.78 -21.51
CA THR A 54 -9.52 -7.15 -21.26
C THR A 54 -9.38 -7.85 -19.90
N LEU A 55 -9.97 -7.31 -18.84
CA LEU A 55 -9.91 -7.88 -17.50
C LEU A 55 -10.66 -9.21 -17.42
N ALA A 56 -11.81 -9.34 -18.10
CA ALA A 56 -12.55 -10.60 -18.19
C ALA A 56 -11.75 -11.71 -18.89
N ALA A 57 -10.90 -11.35 -19.86
CA ALA A 57 -9.98 -12.28 -20.53
C ALA A 57 -8.72 -12.61 -19.71
N GLN A 58 -8.51 -11.97 -18.55
CA GLN A 58 -7.33 -12.16 -17.71
C GLN A 58 -7.66 -12.92 -16.41
N PRO A 59 -7.61 -14.26 -16.41
CA PRO A 59 -8.01 -15.06 -15.24
C PRO A 59 -7.14 -14.83 -13.99
N GLY A 60 -5.94 -14.25 -14.17
CA GLY A 60 -5.04 -13.88 -13.07
C GLY A 60 -5.48 -12.65 -12.28
N VAL A 61 -6.37 -11.81 -12.81
CA VAL A 61 -6.90 -10.64 -12.10
C VAL A 61 -8.17 -11.05 -11.36
N ARG A 62 -8.13 -10.99 -10.02
CA ARG A 62 -9.29 -11.32 -9.19
C ARG A 62 -10.23 -10.13 -9.00
N SER A 63 -9.65 -8.95 -8.76
CA SER A 63 -10.38 -7.71 -8.55
C SER A 63 -9.58 -6.52 -9.05
N PHE A 64 -10.26 -5.54 -9.63
CA PHE A 64 -9.68 -4.28 -10.10
C PHE A 64 -10.68 -3.15 -9.87
N VAL A 65 -10.23 -2.07 -9.23
CA VAL A 65 -11.11 -0.94 -8.85
C VAL A 65 -10.42 0.36 -9.23
N ILE A 66 -11.16 1.28 -9.86
CA ILE A 66 -10.73 2.65 -10.11
C ILE A 66 -11.61 3.58 -9.28
N ALA A 67 -10.97 4.40 -8.44
CA ALA A 67 -11.63 5.46 -7.69
C ALA A 67 -11.10 6.83 -8.12
N HIS A 68 -11.99 7.82 -8.22
CA HIS A 68 -11.71 9.20 -8.55
C HIS A 68 -12.67 10.11 -7.77
N ASP A 69 -12.14 11.17 -7.15
CA ASP A 69 -12.90 12.12 -6.31
C ASP A 69 -13.86 11.45 -5.32
N ASP A 70 -13.32 10.56 -4.48
CA ASP A 70 -14.06 9.80 -3.45
C ASP A 70 -15.19 8.90 -3.99
N ARG A 71 -15.20 8.64 -5.30
CA ARG A 71 -16.19 7.77 -5.96
C ARG A 71 -15.51 6.67 -6.71
N ILE A 72 -16.12 5.49 -6.68
CA ILE A 72 -15.74 4.39 -7.53
C ILE A 72 -16.33 4.64 -8.91
N VAL A 73 -15.48 4.68 -9.93
CA VAL A 73 -15.88 4.93 -11.33
C VAL A 73 -15.83 3.66 -12.20
N PHE A 74 -15.17 2.61 -11.72
CA PHE A 74 -15.09 1.32 -12.38
C PHE A 74 -14.73 0.20 -11.40
N GLU A 75 -15.36 -0.96 -11.54
CA GLU A 75 -15.03 -2.17 -10.80
C GLU A 75 -15.09 -3.40 -11.71
N HIS A 76 -14.12 -4.29 -11.51
CA HIS A 76 -14.10 -5.61 -12.10
C HIS A 76 -13.85 -6.63 -10.99
N TYR A 77 -14.64 -7.71 -11.00
CA TYR A 77 -14.48 -8.86 -10.13
C TYR A 77 -14.53 -10.13 -10.97
N ARG A 78 -13.61 -11.06 -10.71
CA ARG A 78 -13.65 -12.40 -11.30
C ARG A 78 -14.86 -13.15 -10.75
N GLN A 79 -15.37 -14.11 -11.51
CA GLN A 79 -16.64 -14.81 -11.24
C GLN A 79 -16.77 -15.42 -9.82
N ASP A 80 -15.66 -15.71 -9.15
CA ASP A 80 -15.58 -16.34 -7.82
C ASP A 80 -15.44 -15.34 -6.66
N VAL A 81 -15.39 -14.04 -6.91
CA VAL A 81 -15.22 -13.00 -5.88
C VAL A 81 -16.16 -11.82 -6.10
N ASP A 82 -16.39 -11.07 -5.04
CA ASP A 82 -17.20 -9.86 -5.04
C ASP A 82 -16.52 -8.73 -4.23
N ALA A 83 -17.20 -7.59 -4.12
CA ALA A 83 -16.72 -6.43 -3.37
C ALA A 83 -16.48 -6.68 -1.87
N GLN A 84 -17.01 -7.76 -1.29
CA GLN A 84 -16.87 -8.10 0.13
C GLN A 84 -15.87 -9.25 0.35
N SER A 85 -15.38 -9.85 -0.71
CA SER A 85 -14.45 -10.97 -0.66
C SER A 85 -13.06 -10.53 -0.21
N LEU A 86 -12.57 -11.14 0.88
CA LEU A 86 -11.21 -10.90 1.38
C LEU A 86 -10.17 -11.52 0.45
N GLN A 87 -9.05 -10.81 0.27
CA GLN A 87 -7.94 -11.27 -0.57
C GLN A 87 -6.59 -10.99 0.09
N ASP A 88 -5.63 -11.86 -0.18
CA ASP A 88 -4.26 -11.69 0.27
C ASP A 88 -3.58 -10.55 -0.50
N ILE A 89 -3.37 -9.43 0.19
CA ILE A 89 -2.72 -8.24 -0.37
C ILE A 89 -1.18 -8.32 -0.36
N ASN A 90 -0.63 -9.39 0.23
CA ASN A 90 0.80 -9.69 0.24
C ASN A 90 1.65 -8.48 0.70
N SER A 91 2.59 -8.02 -0.13
CA SER A 91 3.51 -6.94 0.24
C SER A 91 2.86 -5.56 0.38
N VAL A 92 1.59 -5.38 -0.02
CA VAL A 92 0.83 -4.15 0.30
C VAL A 92 0.71 -3.99 1.82
N THR A 93 0.68 -5.09 2.59
CA THR A 93 0.69 -5.07 4.05
C THR A 93 1.83 -4.22 4.63
N LYS A 94 2.98 -4.14 3.97
CA LYS A 94 4.14 -3.35 4.43
C LYS A 94 3.84 -1.85 4.45
N THR A 95 3.07 -1.36 3.48
CA THR A 95 2.65 0.04 3.46
C THR A 95 1.74 0.35 4.65
N VAL A 96 0.84 -0.57 4.98
CA VAL A 96 -0.03 -0.46 6.16
C VAL A 96 0.79 -0.47 7.45
N VAL A 97 1.77 -1.37 7.58
CA VAL A 97 2.70 -1.41 8.72
C VAL A 97 3.52 -0.12 8.80
N GLY A 98 4.04 0.39 7.69
CA GLY A 98 4.77 1.66 7.65
C GLY A 98 3.92 2.85 8.12
N LEU A 99 2.64 2.89 7.73
CA LEU A 99 1.69 3.90 8.20
C LEU A 99 1.44 3.77 9.71
N ALA A 100 1.25 2.55 10.21
CA ALA A 100 1.08 2.30 11.64
C ALA A 100 2.31 2.73 12.46
N VAL A 101 3.52 2.47 11.96
CA VAL A 101 4.77 2.95 12.57
C VAL A 101 4.83 4.48 12.56
N GLY A 102 4.44 5.13 11.45
CA GLY A 102 4.36 6.59 11.36
C GLY A 102 3.40 7.19 12.40
N ALA A 103 2.22 6.59 12.58
CA ALA A 103 1.27 6.99 13.62
C ALA A 103 1.86 6.81 15.03
N ALA A 104 2.48 5.67 15.31
CA ALA A 104 3.08 5.39 16.61
C ALA A 104 4.27 6.33 16.94
N LEU A 105 5.05 6.75 15.93
CA LEU A 105 6.10 7.75 16.10
C LEU A 105 5.53 9.13 16.41
N ARG A 106 4.47 9.55 15.70
CA ARG A 106 3.78 10.82 15.95
C ARG A 106 3.23 10.90 17.37
N ASP A 107 2.70 9.79 17.85
CA ASP A 107 2.05 9.72 19.16
C ASP A 107 3.05 9.45 20.31
N GLY A 108 4.36 9.32 20.00
CA GLY A 108 5.43 9.12 20.99
C GLY A 108 5.55 7.69 21.55
N SER A 109 4.80 6.75 20.99
CA SER A 109 4.78 5.34 21.41
C SER A 109 5.98 4.52 20.91
N LEU A 110 6.70 5.03 19.92
CA LEU A 110 7.95 4.44 19.42
C LEU A 110 9.13 5.39 19.61
N PRO A 111 10.34 4.85 19.87
CA PRO A 111 11.53 5.67 19.93
C PRO A 111 11.91 6.20 18.53
N PRO A 112 12.84 7.17 18.44
CA PRO A 112 13.30 7.71 17.16
C PRO A 112 13.78 6.62 16.20
N LEU A 113 13.65 6.87 14.89
CA LEU A 113 13.98 5.89 13.84
C LEU A 113 15.43 5.38 13.88
N ASP A 114 16.36 6.18 14.38
CA ASP A 114 17.77 5.81 14.47
C ASP A 114 18.11 4.99 15.73
N THR A 115 17.09 4.66 16.53
CA THR A 115 17.22 3.77 17.68
C THR A 115 17.49 2.34 17.21
N PRO A 116 18.52 1.66 17.75
CA PRO A 116 18.75 0.25 17.48
C PRO A 116 17.55 -0.60 17.89
N VAL A 117 17.12 -1.51 17.03
CA VAL A 117 15.94 -2.38 17.26
C VAL A 117 16.15 -3.28 18.47
N CYS A 118 17.41 -3.62 18.79
CA CYS A 118 17.75 -4.41 19.96
C CYS A 118 17.40 -3.72 21.31
N HIS A 119 16.99 -2.44 21.29
CA HIS A 119 16.42 -1.75 22.46
C HIS A 119 14.96 -2.13 22.70
N LEU A 120 14.24 -2.50 21.63
CA LEU A 120 12.84 -2.92 21.66
C LEU A 120 12.71 -4.46 21.71
N LEU A 121 13.64 -5.16 21.07
CA LEU A 121 13.71 -6.63 21.01
C LEU A 121 15.03 -7.11 21.61
N PRO A 122 15.11 -7.33 22.94
CA PRO A 122 16.33 -7.75 23.63
C PRO A 122 16.93 -9.06 23.10
N GLU A 123 16.12 -9.93 22.49
CA GLU A 123 16.52 -11.20 21.86
C GLU A 123 17.59 -11.00 20.77
N MET A 124 17.63 -9.82 20.14
CA MET A 124 18.68 -9.47 19.16
C MET A 124 20.07 -9.32 19.79
N ARG A 125 20.16 -9.24 21.12
CA ARG A 125 21.42 -9.13 21.87
C ARG A 125 21.98 -10.48 22.31
N GLU A 126 21.24 -11.56 22.08
CA GLU A 126 21.68 -12.88 22.50
C GLU A 126 23.00 -13.30 21.83
N TYR A 127 23.76 -14.10 22.57
CA TYR A 127 25.00 -14.68 22.07
C TYR A 127 24.70 -15.68 20.94
N GLY A 128 25.55 -15.68 19.90
CA GLY A 128 25.42 -16.58 18.75
C GLY A 128 24.95 -15.91 17.46
N PHE A 129 24.43 -14.68 17.54
CA PHE A 129 24.15 -13.87 16.35
C PHE A 129 25.32 -12.97 15.97
N ASP A 130 25.38 -12.57 14.70
CA ASP A 130 26.38 -11.61 14.23
C ASP A 130 26.23 -10.27 14.97
N ARG A 131 27.33 -9.69 15.46
CA ARG A 131 27.32 -8.41 16.19
C ARG A 131 26.67 -7.27 15.39
N ARG A 132 26.67 -7.35 14.06
CA ARG A 132 26.02 -6.38 13.16
C ARG A 132 24.52 -6.31 13.34
N VAL A 133 23.87 -7.40 13.76
CA VAL A 133 22.43 -7.46 14.04
C VAL A 133 22.03 -6.41 15.07
N GLN A 134 22.85 -6.18 16.09
CA GLN A 134 22.59 -5.20 17.14
C GLN A 134 22.64 -3.75 16.65
N ARG A 135 23.18 -3.49 15.45
CA ARG A 135 23.29 -2.16 14.82
C ARG A 135 22.12 -1.85 13.86
N ILE A 136 21.20 -2.79 13.67
CA ILE A 136 20.00 -2.56 12.86
C ILE A 136 19.12 -1.56 13.63
N THR A 137 18.68 -0.50 12.94
CA THR A 137 17.78 0.52 13.49
C THR A 137 16.38 0.36 12.91
N LEU A 138 15.38 1.02 13.52
CA LEU A 138 14.03 1.06 12.96
C LEU A 138 14.04 1.63 11.53
N ARG A 139 14.86 2.65 11.26
CA ARG A 139 15.08 3.19 9.92
C ARG A 139 15.49 2.11 8.94
N HIS A 140 16.49 1.29 9.28
CA HIS A 140 16.97 0.23 8.40
C HIS A 140 15.89 -0.80 8.05
N LEU A 141 14.99 -1.12 8.99
CA LEU A 141 13.85 -2.01 8.70
C LEU A 141 12.87 -1.34 7.74
N LEU A 142 12.47 -0.10 8.01
CA LEU A 142 11.48 0.63 7.19
C LEU A 142 11.99 0.95 5.78
N THR A 143 13.30 1.16 5.62
CA THR A 143 13.92 1.46 4.31
C THR A 143 14.45 0.21 3.61
N MET A 144 14.19 -0.98 4.15
CA MET A 144 14.64 -2.25 3.59
C MET A 144 16.18 -2.33 3.45
N THR A 145 16.93 -1.76 4.39
CA THR A 145 18.40 -1.70 4.41
C THR A 145 19.02 -2.36 5.64
N SER A 146 18.33 -3.34 6.23
CA SER A 146 18.83 -4.12 7.39
C SER A 146 20.12 -4.90 7.09
N GLY A 147 20.36 -5.23 5.83
CA GLY A 147 21.57 -5.93 5.37
C GLY A 147 21.49 -7.45 5.43
N PHE A 148 20.36 -8.04 5.84
CA PHE A 148 20.21 -9.50 5.82
C PHE A 148 20.26 -10.06 4.40
N GLU A 149 20.97 -11.16 4.23
CA GLU A 149 21.13 -11.85 2.95
C GLU A 149 20.09 -12.96 2.82
N TRP A 150 19.28 -12.82 1.78
CA TRP A 150 18.17 -13.70 1.46
C TRP A 150 18.41 -14.32 0.11
N ASP A 151 18.90 -15.55 0.13
CA ASP A 151 18.95 -16.40 -1.05
C ASP A 151 17.52 -16.90 -1.37
N GLN A 152 17.17 -16.99 -2.64
CA GLN A 152 15.87 -17.52 -3.05
C GLN A 152 15.72 -19.00 -2.66
N SER A 153 16.84 -19.74 -2.54
CA SER A 153 16.82 -21.16 -2.15
C SER A 153 16.29 -21.43 -0.73
N VAL A 154 16.28 -20.40 0.14
CA VAL A 154 15.81 -20.49 1.53
C VAL A 154 14.43 -19.90 1.74
N ILE A 155 13.84 -19.29 0.72
CA ILE A 155 12.45 -18.80 0.78
C ILE A 155 11.55 -19.94 0.29
N ASP A 156 11.01 -20.71 1.24
CA ASP A 156 10.03 -21.76 1.01
C ASP A 156 8.64 -21.35 1.54
N ASP A 157 7.63 -22.20 1.31
CA ASP A 157 6.27 -21.99 1.80
C ASP A 157 6.21 -21.84 3.34
N CYS A 158 7.19 -22.39 4.05
CA CYS A 158 7.28 -22.32 5.50
C CYS A 158 7.83 -20.97 5.99
N VAL A 159 8.71 -20.32 5.22
CA VAL A 159 9.12 -18.92 5.47
C VAL A 159 7.99 -17.95 5.15
N LEU A 160 7.23 -18.21 4.10
CA LEU A 160 6.15 -17.32 3.62
C LEU A 160 4.82 -17.51 4.35
N GLY A 161 4.58 -18.69 4.91
CA GLY A 161 3.31 -19.08 5.51
C GLY A 161 3.47 -19.69 6.90
N PRO A 162 2.39 -20.20 7.50
CA PRO A 162 2.46 -20.97 8.74
C PRO A 162 3.05 -22.36 8.47
N CYS A 163 3.90 -22.84 9.38
CA CYS A 163 4.46 -24.20 9.32
C CYS A 163 4.98 -24.65 10.69
N GLU A 164 5.14 -25.97 10.87
CA GLU A 164 5.62 -26.56 12.12
C GLU A 164 7.04 -26.12 12.51
N ARG A 165 7.91 -25.84 11.53
CA ARG A 165 9.28 -25.34 11.77
C ARG A 165 9.28 -24.08 12.64
N PHE A 166 8.26 -23.23 12.49
CA PHE A 166 8.11 -21.97 13.21
C PHE A 166 6.98 -21.99 14.25
N ALA A 167 6.51 -23.16 14.66
CA ALA A 167 5.42 -23.29 15.63
C ALA A 167 5.82 -22.82 17.04
N ARG A 168 7.12 -22.84 17.37
CA ARG A 168 7.61 -22.33 18.66
C ARG A 168 7.74 -20.81 18.63
N GLU A 169 7.35 -20.16 19.71
CA GLU A 169 7.52 -18.71 19.86
C GLU A 169 8.99 -18.29 19.66
N GLY A 170 9.20 -17.17 18.98
CA GLY A 170 10.53 -16.64 18.69
C GLY A 170 11.37 -17.44 17.67
N SER A 171 10.96 -18.64 17.27
CA SER A 171 11.74 -19.48 16.33
C SER A 171 11.92 -18.83 14.95
N ARG A 172 10.88 -18.13 14.46
CA ARG A 172 10.96 -17.33 13.22
C ARG A 172 11.91 -16.14 13.34
N LEU A 173 11.84 -15.42 14.47
CA LEU A 173 12.77 -14.34 14.76
C LEU A 173 14.21 -14.86 14.77
N ARG A 174 14.50 -15.92 15.54
CA ARG A 174 15.84 -16.53 15.57
C ARG A 174 16.32 -16.96 14.20
N PHE A 175 15.44 -17.52 13.37
CA PHE A 175 15.77 -17.86 11.99
C PHE A 175 16.19 -16.63 11.18
N VAL A 176 15.42 -15.54 11.23
CA VAL A 176 15.79 -14.26 10.60
C VAL A 176 17.13 -13.73 11.12
N LEU A 177 17.33 -13.73 12.44
CA LEU A 177 18.57 -13.21 13.07
C LEU A 177 19.80 -14.07 12.78
N SER A 178 19.61 -15.35 12.45
CA SER A 178 20.68 -16.28 12.08
C SER A 178 21.16 -16.14 10.63
N ARG A 179 20.44 -15.37 9.80
CA ARG A 179 20.82 -15.16 8.40
C ARG A 179 22.15 -14.39 8.30
N PRO A 180 22.99 -14.69 7.28
CA PRO A 180 24.14 -13.85 6.98
C PRO A 180 23.70 -12.39 6.81
N ILE A 181 24.53 -11.46 7.27
CA ILE A 181 24.20 -10.04 7.26
C ILE A 181 25.39 -9.24 6.72
N ALA A 182 25.13 -8.32 5.81
CA ALA A 182 26.06 -7.29 5.38
C ALA A 182 26.08 -6.12 6.39
N GLN A 183 26.80 -5.04 6.08
CA GLN A 183 26.71 -3.82 6.89
C GLN A 183 25.33 -3.16 6.71
N PRO A 184 24.56 -2.94 7.80
CA PRO A 184 23.27 -2.25 7.71
C PRO A 184 23.41 -0.85 7.10
N GLY A 185 22.43 -0.43 6.31
CA GLY A 185 22.37 0.89 5.68
C GLY A 185 23.07 1.00 4.32
N ILE A 186 23.87 0.02 3.89
CA ILE A 186 24.66 0.12 2.64
C ILE A 186 23.84 -0.23 1.38
N ARG A 187 22.92 -1.20 1.47
CA ARG A 187 22.17 -1.71 0.31
C ARG A 187 20.74 -2.06 0.68
N HIS A 188 19.85 -1.98 -0.32
CA HIS A 188 18.51 -2.54 -0.20
C HIS A 188 18.57 -4.07 -0.25
N ALA A 189 18.01 -4.71 0.77
CA ALA A 189 17.87 -6.16 0.87
C ALA A 189 16.38 -6.52 0.76
N GLN A 190 15.84 -6.49 -0.46
CA GLN A 190 14.41 -6.76 -0.68
C GLN A 190 14.01 -8.20 -0.36
N GLY A 191 14.93 -9.17 -0.43
CA GLY A 191 14.62 -10.58 -0.19
C GLY A 191 14.14 -10.87 1.24
N GLY A 192 14.44 -10.00 2.20
CA GLY A 192 14.01 -10.14 3.60
C GLY A 192 12.62 -9.63 3.90
N ALA A 193 12.02 -8.90 2.96
CA ALA A 193 10.74 -8.24 3.17
C ALA A 193 9.59 -9.24 3.37
N ARG A 194 9.76 -10.49 2.95
CA ARG A 194 8.73 -11.52 3.11
C ARG A 194 8.86 -12.33 4.40
N ALA A 195 9.98 -12.19 5.11
CA ALA A 195 10.29 -12.96 6.32
C ALA A 195 10.20 -12.14 7.62
N VAL A 196 10.02 -10.81 7.51
CA VAL A 196 9.80 -9.87 8.63
C VAL A 196 8.34 -9.44 8.65
#